data_AF-A0A7W1P7K3-F1
#
_entry.id   AF-A0A7W1P7K3-F1
#
_cell.length_a   1.000
_cell.length_b   1.000
_cell.length_c   1.000
_cell.angle_alpha   90.00
_cell.angle_beta   90.00
_cell.angle_gamma   90.00
#
_symmetry.space_group_name_H-M   'P 1'
#
loop_
_entity.id
_entity.type
_entity.pdbx_description
1 polymer ?
#
loop_
_entity_poly.entity_id
_entity_poly.type
_entity_poly.pdbx_seq_one_letter_code
_entity_poly.pdbx_strand_id
1 'polypeptide(L)'
;MPAADQLIVSPIAMNFPPCPLLFTYRDTVFGNGYVAEVVATNGRALVVQEDGESWFYGVNPGGIAAPGESPDAAHAAFRATFRRALNDFAAAATTFEEFRAEAERFFGETNEPTAREWDAAVETVRAGEIRPEGIPQKPAASPRSISVLIKHGFSARDNEAQLERAIAA
;
A
#
# COMPACT_ATOMS: atom_id res chain seq x y z
N MET A 1 -23.73 34.56 36.53
CA MET A 1 -23.07 33.24 36.55
C MET A 1 -23.24 32.62 35.17
N PRO A 2 -22.20 32.52 34.33
CA PRO A 2 -22.27 31.74 33.10
C PRO A 2 -21.88 30.28 33.40
N ALA A 3 -22.58 29.37 32.73
CA ALA A 3 -22.46 27.93 32.88
C ALA A 3 -21.17 27.40 32.24
N ALA A 4 -20.70 26.30 32.84
CA ALA A 4 -19.46 25.60 32.59
C ALA A 4 -19.13 25.32 31.11
N ASP A 5 -17.91 25.69 30.74
CA ASP A 5 -17.05 24.90 29.85
C ASP A 5 -17.10 23.43 30.28
N GLN A 6 -17.67 22.57 29.43
CA GLN A 6 -17.44 21.13 29.52
C GLN A 6 -16.79 20.69 28.22
N LEU A 7 -15.46 20.79 28.19
CA LEU A 7 -14.66 19.95 27.32
C LEU A 7 -14.78 18.52 27.86
N ILE A 8 -15.50 17.66 27.12
CA ILE A 8 -15.40 16.21 27.32
C ILE A 8 -13.99 15.83 26.88
N VAL A 9 -13.07 15.79 27.83
CA VAL A 9 -11.76 15.17 27.64
C VAL A 9 -12.02 13.66 27.65
N SER A 10 -12.18 13.09 26.47
CA SER A 10 -12.26 11.63 26.27
C SER A 10 -11.03 10.99 26.94
N PRO A 11 -11.19 9.87 27.66
CA PRO A 11 -10.18 9.36 28.58
C PRO A 11 -8.98 8.83 27.80
N ILE A 12 -7.84 9.52 27.93
CA ILE A 12 -6.47 9.02 27.71
C ILE A 12 -6.41 7.94 26.62
N ALA A 13 -6.63 8.33 25.36
CA ALA A 13 -6.05 7.56 24.28
C ALA A 13 -4.54 7.59 24.54
N MET A 14 -3.92 6.43 24.74
CA MET A 14 -2.48 6.31 24.59
C MET A 14 -2.18 6.57 23.11
N ASN A 15 -2.18 7.85 22.72
CA ASN A 15 -1.86 8.31 21.39
C ASN A 15 -0.39 7.97 21.19
N PHE A 16 -0.13 6.81 20.59
CA PHE A 16 1.14 6.64 19.92
C PHE A 16 1.21 7.74 18.86
N PRO A 17 2.25 8.59 18.91
CA PRO A 17 2.37 9.65 17.92
C PRO A 17 2.43 9.03 16.51
N PRO A 18 1.88 9.70 15.48
CA PRO A 18 1.85 9.19 14.12
C PRO A 18 3.24 8.71 13.68
N CYS A 19 3.31 7.52 13.10
CA CYS A 19 4.55 6.89 12.69
C CYS A 19 4.65 6.84 11.16
N PRO A 20 5.65 7.50 10.54
CA PRO A 20 5.84 7.45 9.10
C PRO A 20 6.52 6.14 8.72
N LEU A 21 5.96 5.42 7.76
CA LEU A 21 6.52 4.16 7.26
C LEU A 21 6.84 4.23 5.77
N LEU A 22 7.87 3.46 5.40
CA LEU A 22 8.14 3.05 4.03
C LEU A 22 7.85 1.55 3.90
N PHE A 23 7.07 1.16 2.89
CA PHE A 23 6.80 -0.25 2.60
C PHE A 23 7.42 -0.68 1.26
N THR A 24 7.65 -1.98 1.13
CA THR A 24 8.08 -2.59 -0.13
C THR A 24 7.33 -3.90 -0.30
N TYR A 25 6.60 -4.02 -1.40
CA TYR A 25 5.77 -5.18 -1.70
C TYR A 25 6.17 -5.78 -3.04
N ARG A 26 6.09 -7.11 -3.12
CA ARG A 26 6.27 -7.89 -4.33
C ARG A 26 5.06 -8.81 -4.50
N ASP A 27 4.36 -8.68 -5.62
CA ASP A 27 3.19 -9.48 -5.98
C ASP A 27 3.39 -10.17 -7.32
N THR A 28 2.70 -11.30 -7.47
CA THR A 28 2.41 -11.89 -8.77
C THR A 28 0.93 -11.72 -9.04
N VAL A 29 0.60 -11.08 -10.15
CA VAL A 29 -0.77 -10.75 -10.56
C VAL A 29 -1.07 -11.50 -11.86
N PHE A 30 -2.23 -12.13 -11.91
CA PHE A 30 -2.73 -12.85 -13.07
C PHE A 30 -3.80 -11.99 -13.73
N GLY A 31 -3.60 -11.66 -15.01
CA GLY A 31 -4.59 -10.94 -15.80
C GLY A 31 -4.96 -11.72 -17.06
N ASN A 32 -5.73 -11.07 -17.93
CA ASN A 32 -6.22 -11.67 -19.16
C ASN A 32 -5.06 -11.91 -20.15
N GLY A 33 -4.56 -13.15 -20.19
CA GLY A 33 -3.49 -13.56 -21.10
C GLY A 33 -2.06 -13.21 -20.65
N TYR A 34 -1.87 -12.79 -19.40
CA TYR A 34 -0.53 -12.49 -18.87
C TYR A 34 -0.37 -12.83 -17.38
N VAL A 35 0.87 -13.07 -16.98
CA VAL A 35 1.31 -13.08 -15.58
C VAL A 35 2.31 -11.95 -15.40
N ALA A 36 2.02 -11.04 -14.47
CA ALA A 36 2.87 -9.91 -14.14
C ALA A 36 3.47 -10.05 -12.74
N GLU A 37 4.72 -9.61 -12.59
CA GLU A 37 5.29 -9.28 -11.28
C GLU A 37 5.17 -7.78 -11.05
N VAL A 38 4.65 -7.41 -9.88
CA VAL A 38 4.55 -6.03 -9.43
C VAL A 38 5.47 -5.85 -8.23
N VAL A 39 6.38 -4.87 -8.31
CA VAL A 39 7.29 -4.51 -7.22
C VAL A 39 7.09 -3.04 -6.87
N ALA A 40 6.40 -2.79 -5.75
CA ALA A 40 6.29 -1.46 -5.16
C ALA A 40 7.45 -1.23 -4.19
N THR A 41 8.25 -0.20 -4.41
CA THR A 41 9.46 0.11 -3.65
C THR A 41 9.33 1.46 -2.96
N ASN A 42 9.61 1.46 -1.65
CA ASN A 42 9.52 2.63 -0.78
C ASN A 42 8.17 3.38 -0.90
N GLY A 43 7.06 2.65 -1.05
CA GLY A 43 5.73 3.24 -0.92
C GLY A 43 5.58 3.87 0.47
N ARG A 44 4.76 4.91 0.59
CA ARG A 44 4.64 5.68 1.84
C ARG A 44 3.31 5.44 2.50
N ALA A 45 3.35 5.19 3.81
CA ALA A 45 2.16 5.07 4.65
C ALA A 45 2.37 5.79 5.97
N LEU A 46 1.29 6.26 6.57
CA LEU A 46 1.24 6.82 7.92
C LEU A 46 0.47 5.85 8.80
N VAL A 47 1.05 5.51 9.95
CA VAL A 47 0.37 4.72 10.98
C VAL A 47 -0.09 5.64 12.09
N VAL A 48 -1.37 5.53 12.46
CA VAL A 48 -1.94 6.27 13.57
C VAL A 48 -2.76 5.35 14.47
N GLN A 49 -2.95 5.76 15.72
CA GLN A 49 -3.85 5.14 16.67
C GLN A 49 -5.09 6.03 16.82
N GLU A 50 -6.25 5.49 16.46
CA GLU A 50 -7.55 6.19 16.50
C GLU A 50 -8.57 5.27 17.16
N ASP A 51 -9.24 5.76 18.22
CA ASP A 51 -10.31 5.04 18.93
C ASP A 51 -9.96 3.61 19.39
N GLY A 52 -8.67 3.37 19.71
CA GLY A 52 -8.17 2.06 20.15
C GLY A 52 -7.83 1.09 19.01
N GLU A 53 -7.95 1.52 17.76
CA GLU A 53 -7.52 0.80 16.57
C GLU A 53 -6.27 1.42 15.95
N SER A 54 -5.47 0.60 15.28
CA SER A 54 -4.39 1.06 14.43
C SER A 54 -4.89 1.27 13.02
N TRP A 55 -4.60 2.43 12.43
CA TRP A 55 -4.92 2.74 11.04
C TRP A 55 -3.66 2.93 10.23
N PHE A 56 -3.64 2.33 9.05
CA PHE A 56 -2.63 2.58 8.02
C PHE A 56 -3.25 3.42 6.91
N TYR A 57 -2.79 4.65 6.77
CA TYR A 57 -3.17 5.56 5.70
C TYR A 57 -2.09 5.61 4.63
N GLY A 58 -2.48 5.33 3.38
CA GLY A 58 -1.59 5.42 2.23
C GLY A 58 -1.31 6.87 1.88
N VAL A 59 -0.04 7.22 1.82
CA VAL A 59 0.40 8.48 1.19
C VAL A 59 0.63 8.22 -0.29
N ASN A 60 1.36 7.15 -0.61
CA ASN A 60 1.57 6.65 -1.97
C ASN A 60 1.56 5.11 -1.97
N PRO A 61 0.53 4.47 -2.56
CA PRO A 61 -0.64 5.07 -3.19
C PRO A 61 -1.53 5.80 -2.17
N GLY A 62 -2.15 6.91 -2.57
CA GLY A 62 -2.99 7.74 -1.71
C GLY A 62 -4.40 7.19 -1.45
N GLY A 63 -4.91 6.35 -2.35
CA GLY A 63 -6.28 5.83 -2.31
C GLY A 63 -6.52 4.64 -1.38
N ILE A 64 -5.64 4.37 -0.41
CA ILE A 64 -5.78 3.23 0.50
C ILE A 64 -5.75 3.63 1.96
N ALA A 65 -6.66 3.04 2.73
CA ALA A 65 -6.67 3.08 4.18
C ALA A 65 -7.12 1.71 4.70
N ALA A 66 -6.59 1.27 5.83
CA ALA A 66 -7.02 0.03 6.46
C ALA A 66 -6.85 0.07 7.99
N PRO A 67 -7.88 -0.34 8.74
CA PRO A 67 -7.82 -0.48 10.19
C PRO A 67 -7.31 -1.87 10.61
N GLY A 68 -6.99 -1.99 11.90
CA GLY A 68 -6.82 -3.25 12.59
C GLY A 68 -6.66 -3.06 14.10
N GLU A 69 -6.96 -4.10 14.87
CA GLU A 69 -6.88 -4.10 16.35
C GLU A 69 -5.44 -3.90 16.88
N SER A 70 -4.44 -4.02 16.00
CA SER A 70 -3.03 -3.80 16.29
C SER A 70 -2.29 -3.28 15.04
N PRO A 71 -1.08 -2.72 15.19
CA PRO A 71 -0.29 -2.27 14.05
C PRO A 71 -0.04 -3.38 13.01
N ASP A 72 0.20 -4.61 13.46
CA ASP A 72 0.42 -5.76 12.57
C ASP A 72 -0.86 -6.15 11.82
N ALA A 73 -2.01 -6.14 12.52
CA ALA A 73 -3.30 -6.42 11.90
C ALA A 73 -3.66 -5.36 10.85
N ALA A 74 -3.44 -4.09 11.17
CA ALA A 74 -3.67 -2.96 10.27
C ALA A 74 -2.73 -3.02 9.06
N HIS A 75 -1.45 -3.36 9.26
CA HIS A 75 -0.52 -3.58 8.16
C HIS A 75 -0.94 -4.75 7.26
N ALA A 76 -1.39 -5.86 7.83
CA ALA A 76 -1.88 -7.01 7.07
C ALA A 76 -3.14 -6.63 6.24
N ALA A 77 -4.06 -5.88 6.82
CA ALA A 77 -5.23 -5.36 6.13
C ALA A 77 -4.84 -4.38 5.00
N PHE A 78 -3.92 -3.46 5.27
CA PHE A 78 -3.37 -2.53 4.27
C PHE A 78 -2.72 -3.26 3.09
N ARG A 79 -1.91 -4.28 3.39
CA ARG A 79 -1.30 -5.15 2.39
C ARG A 79 -2.33 -5.88 1.53
N ALA A 80 -3.40 -6.37 2.17
CA ALA A 80 -4.50 -7.04 1.47
C ALA A 80 -5.27 -6.07 0.56
N THR A 81 -5.54 -4.84 1.02
CA THR A 81 -6.17 -3.77 0.23
C THR A 81 -5.33 -3.40 -0.99
N PHE A 82 -4.01 -3.24 -0.81
CA PHE A 82 -3.09 -2.98 -1.93
C PHE A 82 -3.15 -4.10 -2.98
N ARG A 83 -3.08 -5.37 -2.54
CA ARG A 83 -3.15 -6.53 -3.45
C ARG A 83 -4.50 -6.62 -4.15
N ARG A 84 -5.60 -6.33 -3.45
CA ARG A 84 -6.95 -6.31 -4.02
C ARG A 84 -7.05 -5.28 -5.14
N ALA A 85 -6.57 -4.05 -4.92
CA ALA A 85 -6.56 -3.03 -5.96
C ALA A 85 -5.83 -3.49 -7.23
N LEU A 86 -4.64 -4.10 -7.09
CA LEU A 86 -3.92 -4.66 -8.24
C LEU A 86 -4.72 -5.74 -8.99
N ASN A 87 -5.39 -6.64 -8.26
CA ASN A 87 -6.22 -7.66 -8.89
C ASN A 87 -7.44 -7.07 -9.59
N ASP A 88 -8.07 -6.05 -9.01
CA ASP A 88 -9.21 -5.35 -9.60
C ASP A 88 -8.78 -4.65 -10.91
N PHE A 89 -7.59 -4.03 -10.95
CA PHE A 89 -7.03 -3.45 -12.18
C PHE A 89 -6.73 -4.51 -13.24
N ALA A 90 -6.15 -5.65 -12.85
CA ALA A 90 -5.84 -6.73 -13.78
C ALA A 90 -7.10 -7.38 -14.37
N ALA A 91 -8.17 -7.46 -13.57
CA ALA A 91 -9.47 -7.97 -14.01
C ALA A 91 -10.19 -7.00 -14.96
N ALA A 92 -10.03 -5.68 -14.75
CA ALA A 92 -10.61 -4.65 -15.61
C ALA A 92 -9.82 -4.41 -16.91
N ALA A 93 -8.52 -4.71 -16.91
CA ALA A 93 -7.65 -4.50 -18.06
C ALA A 93 -7.83 -5.59 -19.14
N THR A 94 -7.87 -5.15 -20.40
CA THR A 94 -7.89 -6.02 -21.58
C THR A 94 -6.47 -6.44 -21.96
N THR A 95 -5.47 -5.59 -21.68
CA THR A 95 -4.08 -5.83 -22.03
C THR A 95 -3.14 -5.63 -20.84
N PHE A 96 -1.92 -6.18 -20.92
CA PHE A 96 -0.88 -5.95 -19.92
C PHE A 96 -0.54 -4.46 -19.77
N GLU A 97 -0.49 -3.70 -20.87
CA GLU A 97 -0.13 -2.28 -20.84
C GLU A 97 -1.21 -1.43 -20.16
N GLU A 98 -2.49 -1.76 -20.33
CA GLU A 98 -3.58 -1.11 -19.60
C GLU A 98 -3.46 -1.35 -18.09
N PHE A 99 -3.22 -2.61 -17.68
CA PHE A 99 -2.99 -2.94 -16.27
C PHE A 99 -1.77 -2.22 -15.70
N ARG A 100 -0.66 -2.22 -16.45
CA ARG A 100 0.56 -1.54 -16.05
C ARG A 100 0.32 -0.05 -15.84
N ALA A 101 -0.32 0.61 -16.80
CA ALA A 101 -0.63 2.03 -16.72
C ALA A 101 -1.50 2.34 -15.49
N GLU A 102 -2.49 1.49 -15.21
CA GLU A 102 -3.37 1.69 -14.06
C GLU A 102 -2.65 1.45 -12.72
N ALA A 103 -1.80 0.42 -12.62
CA ALA A 103 -0.99 0.19 -11.43
C ALA A 103 0.03 1.32 -11.18
N GLU A 104 0.66 1.83 -12.24
CA GLU A 104 1.55 2.99 -12.18
C GLU A 104 0.81 4.27 -11.76
N ARG A 105 -0.38 4.51 -12.32
CA ARG A 105 -1.28 5.61 -11.94
C ARG A 105 -1.66 5.54 -10.47
N PHE A 106 -2.17 4.39 -10.03
CA PHE A 106 -2.57 4.15 -8.63
C PHE A 106 -1.41 4.41 -7.67
N PHE A 107 -0.23 3.85 -7.92
CA PHE A 107 0.94 4.08 -7.07
C PHE A 107 1.40 5.54 -7.05
N GLY A 108 1.21 6.27 -8.15
CA GLY A 108 1.51 7.69 -8.29
C GLY A 108 0.52 8.61 -7.57
N GLU A 109 -0.67 8.14 -7.20
CA GLU A 109 -1.64 8.92 -6.44
C GLU A 109 -1.05 9.33 -5.08
N THR A 110 -1.27 10.59 -4.72
CA THR A 110 -0.84 11.15 -3.42
C THR A 110 -2.05 11.63 -2.64
N ASN A 111 -2.18 11.17 -1.39
CA ASN A 111 -3.12 11.74 -0.44
C ASN A 111 -2.46 12.96 0.22
N GLU A 112 -2.75 14.17 -0.29
CA GLU A 112 -2.11 15.41 0.16
C GLU A 112 -2.29 15.73 1.66
N PRO A 113 -3.50 15.58 2.25
CA PRO A 113 -3.66 15.67 3.70
C PRO A 113 -2.73 14.72 4.47
N THR A 114 -2.76 13.42 4.14
CA THR A 114 -1.92 12.42 4.82
C THR A 114 -0.43 12.65 4.53
N ALA A 115 -0.06 13.19 3.37
CA ALA A 115 1.33 13.53 3.04
C ALA A 115 1.90 14.59 3.99
N ARG A 116 1.11 15.61 4.34
CA ARG A 116 1.53 16.65 5.30
C ARG A 116 1.70 16.08 6.70
N GLU A 117 0.79 15.22 7.12
CA GLU A 117 0.91 14.53 8.42
C GLU A 117 2.11 13.58 8.44
N TRP A 118 2.38 12.91 7.33
CA TRP A 118 3.54 12.05 7.17
C TRP A 118 4.85 12.84 7.25
N ASP A 119 4.93 14.01 6.59
CA ASP A 119 6.10 14.89 6.68
C ASP A 119 6.31 15.41 8.12
N ALA A 120 5.23 15.77 8.83
CA ALA A 120 5.31 16.15 10.24
C ALA A 120 5.81 14.98 11.12
N ALA A 121 5.30 13.77 10.87
CA ALA A 121 5.73 12.56 11.55
C ALA A 121 7.19 12.17 11.25
N VAL A 122 7.71 12.54 10.06
CA VAL A 122 9.14 12.38 9.76
C VAL A 122 9.99 13.31 10.62
N GLU A 123 9.55 14.54 10.85
CA GLU A 123 10.28 15.48 11.72
C GLU A 123 10.31 15.01 13.17
N THR A 124 9.24 14.42 13.70
CA THR A 124 9.23 13.86 15.07
C THR A 124 10.18 12.66 15.20
N VAL A 125 10.26 11.79 14.19
CA VAL A 125 11.25 10.70 14.14
C VAL A 125 12.68 11.24 14.06
N ARG A 126 12.92 12.29 13.25
CA ARG A 126 14.24 12.94 13.11
C ARG A 126 14.69 13.63 14.40
N ALA A 127 13.76 14.25 15.12
CA ALA A 127 13.99 14.83 16.44
C ALA A 127 14.27 13.76 17.51
N GLY A 128 13.98 12.49 17.22
CA GLY A 128 14.17 11.36 18.14
C GLY A 128 13.06 11.24 19.19
N GLU A 129 11.94 11.94 19.00
CA GLU A 129 10.75 11.88 19.85
C GLU A 129 10.03 10.53 19.71
N ILE A 130 10.13 9.92 18.53
CA ILE A 130 9.61 8.59 18.23
C ILE A 130 10.78 7.70 17.80
N ARG A 131 10.86 6.50 18.39
CA ARG A 131 11.77 5.45 17.95
C ARG A 131 11.00 4.15 17.76
N PRO A 132 10.54 3.86 16.54
CA PRO A 132 9.85 2.61 16.28
C PRO A 132 10.82 1.43 16.51
N GLU A 133 10.54 0.61 17.52
CA GLU A 133 11.36 -0.55 17.84
C GLU A 133 11.18 -1.64 16.78
N GLY A 134 12.28 -2.32 16.41
CA GLY A 134 12.23 -3.43 15.44
C GLY A 134 12.00 -3.02 13.98
N ILE A 135 11.85 -1.73 13.67
CA ILE A 135 11.65 -1.25 12.29
C ILE A 135 12.98 -0.69 11.74
N PRO A 136 13.49 -1.21 10.60
CA PRO A 136 14.66 -0.66 9.95
C PRO A 136 14.46 0.79 9.53
N GLN A 137 15.43 1.65 9.85
CA GLN A 137 15.40 3.05 9.43
C GLN A 137 15.86 3.20 7.98
N LYS A 138 15.18 4.06 7.23
CA LYS A 138 15.54 4.47 5.87
C LYS A 138 15.35 5.97 5.69
N PRO A 139 16.08 6.62 4.77
CA PRO A 139 15.83 8.02 4.45
C PRO A 139 14.39 8.23 3.97
N ALA A 140 13.67 9.20 4.55
CA ALA A 140 12.32 9.58 4.13
C ALA A 140 12.24 9.95 2.63
N ALA A 141 13.34 10.50 2.09
CA ALA A 141 13.50 10.85 0.67
C ALA A 141 13.90 9.67 -0.23
N SER A 142 13.85 8.42 0.27
CA SER A 142 14.17 7.24 -0.54
C SER A 142 13.31 7.24 -1.83
N PRO A 143 13.93 7.02 -3.01
CA PRO A 143 13.19 7.03 -4.28
C PRO A 143 12.04 6.03 -4.24
N ARG A 144 10.86 6.50 -4.65
CA ARG A 144 9.65 5.69 -4.73
C ARG A 144 9.47 5.23 -6.17
N SER A 145 9.11 3.97 -6.35
CA SER A 145 8.84 3.44 -7.69
C SER A 145 7.94 2.23 -7.62
N ILE A 146 7.15 2.03 -8.65
CA ILE A 146 6.51 0.74 -8.93
C ILE A 146 7.09 0.21 -10.24
N SER A 147 7.41 -1.08 -10.26
CA SER A 147 7.82 -1.80 -11.45
C SER A 147 6.80 -2.89 -11.75
N VAL A 148 6.31 -2.93 -12.98
CA VAL A 148 5.37 -3.94 -13.45
C VAL A 148 6.02 -4.65 -14.62
N LEU A 149 6.38 -5.92 -14.44
CA LEU A 149 7.12 -6.72 -15.40
C LEU A 149 6.30 -7.93 -15.81
N ILE A 150 6.18 -8.18 -17.11
CA ILE A 150 5.60 -9.43 -17.59
C ILE A 150 6.56 -10.59 -17.30
N LYS A 151 6.09 -11.59 -16.56
CA LYS A 151 6.82 -12.84 -16.32
C LYS A 151 6.52 -13.88 -17.40
N HIS A 152 5.28 -13.91 -17.87
CA HIS A 152 4.84 -14.82 -18.91
C HIS A 152 3.67 -14.20 -19.68
N GLY A 153 3.71 -14.27 -21.01
CA GLY A 153 2.56 -13.97 -21.85
C GLY A 153 1.98 -15.28 -22.36
N PHE A 154 0.66 -15.43 -22.31
CA PHE A 154 -0.03 -16.56 -22.93
C PHE A 154 -0.58 -16.09 -24.28
N SER A 155 -0.20 -16.77 -25.37
CA SER A 155 -0.93 -16.63 -26.63
C SER A 155 -1.84 -17.84 -26.85
N ALA A 156 -2.99 -17.63 -27.50
CA ALA A 156 -3.88 -18.74 -27.87
C ALA A 156 -3.17 -19.80 -28.73
N ARG A 157 -2.13 -19.41 -29.49
CA ARG A 157 -1.28 -20.32 -30.29
C ARG A 157 -0.44 -21.25 -29.42
N ASP A 158 -0.09 -20.85 -28.20
CA ASP A 158 0.70 -21.69 -27.29
C ASP A 158 -0.12 -22.88 -26.79
N ASN A 159 -1.44 -22.70 -26.64
CA ASN A 159 -2.37 -23.78 -26.29
C ASN A 159 -2.59 -24.73 -27.48
N GLU A 160 -2.70 -24.20 -28.69
CA GLU A 160 -2.91 -24.96 -29.93
C GLU A 160 -1.71 -25.88 -30.21
N ALA A 161 -0.48 -25.35 -30.07
CA ALA A 161 0.75 -26.13 -30.22
C ALA A 161 0.96 -27.20 -29.12
N GLN A 162 0.46 -26.96 -27.90
CA GLN A 162 0.49 -27.98 -26.83
C GLN A 162 -0.54 -29.09 -27.08
N LEU A 163 -1.73 -28.75 -27.58
CA LEU A 163 -2.76 -29.72 -27.94
C LEU A 163 -2.30 -30.60 -29.11
N GLU A 164 -1.70 -30.02 -30.14
CA GLU A 164 -1.14 -30.77 -31.28
C GLU A 164 -0.05 -31.76 -30.84
N ARG A 165 0.82 -31.36 -29.90
CA ARG A 165 1.85 -32.25 -29.33
C ARG A 165 1.27 -33.36 -28.46
N ALA A 166 0.18 -33.10 -27.74
CA ALA A 166 -0.50 -34.10 -26.92
C ALA A 166 -1.31 -35.11 -27.75
N ILE A 167 -1.79 -34.71 -28.93
CA ILE A 167 -2.49 -35.60 -29.88
C ILE A 167 -1.49 -36.43 -30.69
N ALA A 168 -0.27 -35.94 -30.91
CA ALA A 168 0.77 -36.63 -31.66
C ALA A 168 1.65 -37.59 -30.83
N ALA A 169 1.43 -37.70 -29.52
CA ALA A 169 2.14 -38.58 -28.59
C ALA A 169 1.29 -39.81 -28.22
#